data_AF-A0A2E5NU04-F1
#
_entry.id   AF-A0A2E5NU04-F1
#
_cell.length_a   1.000
_cell.length_b   1.000
_cell.length_c   1.000
_cell.angle_alpha   90.00
_cell.angle_beta   90.00
_cell.angle_gamma   90.00
#
_symmetry.space_group_name_H-M   'P 1'
#
loop_
_entity.id
_entity.type
_entity.pdbx_description
1 polymer ?
#
loop_
_entity_poly.entity_id
_entity_poly.type
_entity_poly.pdbx_seq_one_letter_code
_entity_poly.pdbx_strand_id
1 'polypeptide(L)'
;TAEVVSDGTDFITTVEERLVSLGILTEVQARSGDVSPAEAENLENLQEAVEDVDEDISNGKAGVTILDWHAAVAARDDAVDAALDDVTELDWLAAVRARDDAVDAALERSEELRVARDELKVLQDEQQRLDYRLASARESLRVAQAARWVLGDADEVTVSLDDPDVPDEPILVLRADGEMVGEGGTATFTIETTVELVEDLDVLYVVGGSATADADYNAPDGDITMVVGQERVVLSIPIRTDDDVEADETVEVRLLADPLGNYRLSDRDWASMIVESDDLPELTLQGGGMVAEGESSTVTILADQAPTEDTSVAYSVGGSAQAGADYAVVTGTALLRSGERSVDVVIRTIDDDVVFEPGDMVVASWPVRVGTVSVEEGDYVQQGTPLFDLTEPAFTIRLSASPTDRAQLAVGQDVTVNLDAGDQESFGTITELDDNATTSTTGTETYEGVVTATEDLVGVDGAVVTIDVVVEESVDAVVVPIAAVLSDGGQETVRVVTPEGVIDRRAIETGMLDGAYVEIVSGVSPGEYVILEIDRS
;
A
#
# COMPACT_ATOMS: atom_id res chain seq x y z
N THR A 1 -40.68 -41.76 45.20
CA THR A 1 -40.15 -42.68 44.18
C THR A 1 -40.26 -41.98 42.84
N ALA A 2 -39.27 -41.15 42.53
CA ALA A 2 -39.09 -40.61 41.19
C ALA A 2 -37.91 -41.38 40.61
N GLU A 3 -38.25 -42.31 39.74
CA GLU A 3 -37.31 -43.16 39.01
C GLU A 3 -36.71 -42.31 37.90
N VAL A 4 -35.38 -42.26 37.87
CA VAL A 4 -34.58 -41.57 36.87
C VAL A 4 -34.86 -42.22 35.51
N VAL A 5 -35.20 -41.44 34.49
CA VAL A 5 -35.05 -41.88 33.09
C VAL A 5 -34.14 -40.89 32.37
N SER A 6 -32.87 -41.30 32.38
CA SER A 6 -31.74 -40.99 31.50
C SER A 6 -31.90 -39.92 30.40
N ASP A 7 -31.05 -38.90 30.53
CA ASP A 7 -30.15 -38.33 29.52
C ASP A 7 -29.97 -39.13 28.21
N GLY A 8 -30.04 -38.45 27.06
CA GLY A 8 -29.49 -38.94 25.78
C GLY A 8 -30.49 -39.09 24.64
N THR A 9 -30.29 -38.36 23.55
CA THR A 9 -31.04 -38.42 22.27
C THR A 9 -30.61 -39.62 21.40
N ASP A 10 -30.41 -40.81 21.97
CA ASP A 10 -29.88 -41.99 21.25
C ASP A 10 -30.75 -43.22 21.57
N PHE A 11 -31.96 -43.26 20.99
CA PHE A 11 -32.86 -44.41 21.12
C PHE A 11 -33.22 -44.93 19.73
N ILE A 12 -32.86 -46.19 19.49
CA ILE A 12 -33.42 -47.01 18.41
C ILE A 12 -34.81 -47.45 18.87
N THR A 13 -35.86 -47.18 18.11
CA THR A 13 -37.22 -47.62 18.42
C THR A 13 -37.36 -49.14 18.26
N THR A 14 -38.41 -49.73 18.84
CA THR A 14 -38.69 -51.17 18.66
C THR A 14 -38.87 -51.55 17.18
N VAL A 15 -39.24 -50.59 16.33
CA VAL A 15 -39.36 -50.78 14.87
C VAL A 15 -37.97 -50.86 14.23
N GLU A 16 -37.08 -49.91 14.54
CA GLU A 16 -35.71 -49.91 14.01
C GLU A 16 -34.87 -51.07 14.57
N GLU A 17 -35.01 -51.45 15.85
CA GLU A 17 -34.33 -52.62 16.44
C GLU A 17 -34.71 -53.91 15.69
N ARG A 18 -35.98 -54.02 15.29
CA ARG A 18 -36.47 -55.15 14.51
C ARG A 18 -35.83 -55.19 13.12
N LEU A 19 -35.75 -54.06 12.41
CA LEU A 19 -35.12 -53.96 11.09
C LEU A 19 -33.60 -54.23 11.13
N VAL A 20 -32.91 -53.80 12.18
CA VAL A 20 -31.49 -54.14 12.43
C VAL A 20 -31.32 -55.64 12.65
N SER A 21 -32.22 -56.27 13.41
CA SER A 21 -32.17 -57.72 13.67
C SER A 21 -32.36 -58.57 12.41
N LEU A 22 -33.10 -58.04 11.43
CA LEU A 22 -33.33 -58.64 10.12
C LEU A 22 -32.21 -58.32 9.10
N GLY A 23 -31.20 -57.52 9.49
CA GLY A 23 -30.09 -57.13 8.62
C GLY A 23 -30.49 -56.16 7.50
N ILE A 24 -31.66 -55.54 7.60
CA ILE A 24 -32.18 -54.58 6.62
C ILE A 24 -31.53 -53.21 6.84
N LEU A 25 -31.34 -52.81 8.09
CA LEU A 25 -30.63 -51.59 8.49
C LEU A 25 -29.35 -51.91 9.24
N THR A 26 -28.34 -51.05 9.10
CA THR A 26 -27.20 -51.02 10.03
C THR A 26 -27.58 -50.32 11.33
N GLU A 27 -26.86 -50.61 12.43
CA GLU A 27 -27.03 -49.86 13.69
C GLU A 27 -26.84 -48.35 13.52
N VAL A 28 -26.08 -47.91 12.51
CA VAL A 28 -25.86 -46.49 12.22
C VAL A 28 -27.09 -45.89 11.54
N GLN A 29 -27.64 -46.56 10.53
CA GLN A 29 -28.86 -46.10 9.84
C GLN A 29 -30.07 -46.07 10.78
N ALA A 30 -30.17 -47.06 11.68
CA ALA A 30 -31.22 -47.14 12.69
C ALA A 30 -31.19 -46.02 13.74
N ARG A 31 -30.05 -45.35 13.93
CA ARG A 31 -29.93 -44.19 14.83
C ARG A 31 -30.23 -42.87 14.14
N SER A 32 -30.15 -42.82 12.82
CA SER A 32 -30.28 -41.57 12.04
C SER A 32 -31.60 -41.44 11.30
N GLY A 33 -32.35 -42.53 11.11
CA GLY A 33 -33.64 -42.54 10.41
C GLY A 33 -34.83 -42.70 11.35
N ASP A 34 -35.95 -42.07 11.02
CA ASP A 34 -37.25 -42.26 11.65
C ASP A 34 -38.13 -43.12 10.72
N VAL A 35 -38.02 -44.45 10.85
CA VAL A 35 -38.74 -45.37 9.96
C VAL A 35 -40.12 -45.64 10.54
N SER A 36 -41.17 -45.20 9.83
CA SER A 36 -42.54 -45.43 10.29
C SER A 36 -42.89 -46.93 10.26
N PRO A 37 -43.88 -47.38 11.08
CA PRO A 37 -44.32 -48.77 11.07
C PRO A 37 -44.75 -49.30 9.69
N ALA A 38 -45.26 -48.43 8.82
CA ALA A 38 -45.69 -48.78 7.47
C ALA A 38 -44.50 -48.97 6.51
N GLU A 39 -43.46 -48.14 6.64
CA GLU A 39 -42.22 -48.28 5.88
C GLU A 39 -41.45 -49.52 6.33
N ALA A 40 -41.42 -49.79 7.63
CA ALA A 40 -40.83 -51.01 8.17
C ALA A 40 -41.52 -52.29 7.63
N GLU A 41 -42.85 -52.31 7.57
CA GLU A 41 -43.60 -53.42 6.98
C GLU A 41 -43.28 -53.58 5.48
N ASN A 42 -43.14 -52.48 4.74
CA ASN A 42 -42.75 -52.52 3.32
C ASN A 42 -41.32 -53.06 3.14
N LEU A 43 -40.37 -52.62 3.98
CA LEU A 43 -38.98 -53.08 3.96
C LEU A 43 -38.85 -54.57 4.29
N GLU A 44 -39.63 -55.06 5.25
CA GLU A 44 -39.69 -56.48 5.60
C GLU A 44 -40.21 -57.33 4.43
N ASN A 45 -41.29 -56.88 3.76
CA ASN A 45 -41.82 -57.56 2.58
C ASN A 45 -40.81 -57.58 1.41
N LEU A 46 -40.04 -56.51 1.21
CA LEU A 46 -39.00 -56.45 0.18
C LEU A 46 -37.80 -57.32 0.51
N GLN A 47 -37.43 -57.42 1.79
CA GLN A 47 -36.39 -58.34 2.25
C GLN A 47 -36.81 -59.80 2.07
N GLU A 48 -38.06 -60.15 2.40
CA GLU A 48 -38.62 -61.48 2.15
C GLU A 48 -38.61 -61.80 0.63
N ALA A 49 -38.93 -60.83 -0.22
CA ALA A 49 -38.84 -61.01 -1.67
C ALA A 49 -37.40 -61.26 -2.18
N VAL A 50 -36.39 -60.64 -1.56
CA VAL A 50 -34.97 -60.91 -1.87
C VAL A 50 -34.59 -62.34 -1.47
N GLU A 51 -35.03 -62.79 -0.29
CA GLU A 51 -34.78 -64.14 0.22
C GLU A 51 -35.49 -65.21 -0.63
N ASP A 52 -36.74 -64.96 -1.04
CA ASP A 52 -37.51 -65.83 -1.95
C ASP A 52 -36.80 -66.01 -3.30
N VAL A 53 -36.26 -64.93 -3.85
CA VAL A 53 -35.53 -64.98 -5.14
C VAL A 53 -34.20 -65.71 -4.98
N ASP A 54 -33.48 -65.53 -3.86
CA ASP A 54 -32.25 -66.27 -3.56
C ASP A 54 -32.52 -67.77 -3.38
N GLU A 55 -33.61 -68.12 -2.70
CA GLU A 55 -34.06 -69.51 -2.55
C GLU A 55 -34.47 -70.12 -3.89
N ASP A 56 -35.21 -69.40 -4.73
CA ASP A 56 -35.61 -69.83 -6.08
C ASP A 56 -34.40 -70.12 -6.97
N ILE A 57 -33.35 -69.29 -6.90
CA ILE A 57 -32.09 -69.49 -7.61
C ILE A 57 -31.38 -70.74 -7.07
N SER A 58 -31.28 -70.87 -5.74
CA SER A 58 -30.63 -72.01 -5.07
C SER A 58 -31.31 -73.34 -5.37
N ASN A 59 -32.64 -73.32 -5.52
CA ASN A 59 -33.47 -74.47 -5.87
C ASN A 59 -33.58 -74.73 -7.40
N GLY A 60 -32.95 -73.88 -8.23
CA GLY A 60 -32.89 -74.05 -9.68
C GLY A 60 -34.23 -73.82 -10.39
N LYS A 61 -35.08 -72.91 -9.88
CA LYS A 61 -36.37 -72.59 -10.48
C LYS A 61 -36.19 -72.01 -11.89
N ALA A 62 -36.93 -72.58 -12.84
CA ALA A 62 -36.82 -72.16 -14.23
C ALA A 62 -37.36 -70.73 -14.42
N GLY A 63 -36.52 -69.85 -14.99
CA GLY A 63 -36.91 -68.48 -15.34
C GLY A 63 -36.53 -67.42 -14.30
N VAL A 64 -35.99 -67.80 -13.14
CA VAL A 64 -35.41 -66.88 -12.15
C VAL A 64 -33.89 -66.86 -12.33
N THR A 65 -33.31 -65.67 -12.35
CA THR A 65 -31.90 -65.43 -12.64
C THR A 65 -31.26 -64.54 -11.58
N ILE A 66 -29.92 -64.49 -11.58
CA ILE A 66 -29.17 -63.54 -10.75
C ILE A 66 -29.59 -62.08 -11.05
N LEU A 67 -30.04 -61.75 -12.26
CA LEU A 67 -30.56 -60.42 -12.56
C LEU A 67 -31.84 -60.10 -11.78
N ASP A 68 -32.69 -61.09 -11.52
CA ASP A 68 -33.91 -60.91 -10.73
C ASP A 68 -33.57 -60.68 -9.25
N TRP A 69 -32.52 -61.36 -8.73
CA TRP A 69 -32.00 -61.10 -7.39
C TRP A 69 -31.43 -59.68 -7.26
N HIS A 70 -30.64 -59.24 -8.24
CA HIS A 70 -30.12 -57.87 -8.27
C HIS A 70 -31.26 -56.83 -8.31
N ALA A 71 -32.35 -57.11 -9.04
CA ALA A 71 -33.49 -56.21 -9.10
C ALA A 71 -34.27 -56.16 -7.76
N ALA A 72 -34.42 -57.30 -7.08
CA ALA A 72 -35.04 -57.35 -5.75
C ALA A 72 -34.20 -56.60 -4.69
N VAL A 73 -32.87 -56.79 -4.72
CA VAL A 73 -31.93 -56.08 -3.84
C VAL A 73 -31.99 -54.58 -4.09
N ALA A 74 -31.97 -54.14 -5.36
CA ALA A 74 -32.07 -52.72 -5.69
C ALA A 74 -33.39 -52.11 -5.23
N ALA A 75 -34.52 -52.81 -5.39
CA ALA A 75 -35.82 -52.33 -4.93
C ALA A 75 -35.89 -52.17 -3.40
N ARG A 76 -35.24 -53.07 -2.64
CA ARG A 76 -35.11 -52.95 -1.18
C ARG A 76 -34.21 -51.77 -0.82
N ASP A 77 -33.05 -51.64 -1.44
CA ASP A 77 -32.08 -50.58 -1.14
C ASP A 77 -32.65 -49.18 -1.46
N ASP A 78 -33.35 -49.02 -2.59
CA ASP A 78 -34.07 -47.79 -2.93
C ASP A 78 -35.15 -47.43 -1.89
N ALA A 79 -35.83 -48.44 -1.33
CA ALA A 79 -36.83 -48.24 -0.28
C ALA A 79 -36.20 -47.89 1.08
N VAL A 80 -35.00 -48.41 1.38
CA VAL A 80 -34.22 -48.02 2.57
C VAL A 80 -33.79 -46.56 2.44
N ASP A 81 -33.25 -46.17 1.29
CA ASP A 81 -32.83 -44.79 1.06
C ASP A 81 -34.01 -43.82 1.15
N ALA A 82 -35.17 -44.17 0.59
CA ALA A 82 -36.37 -43.35 0.68
C ALA A 82 -36.89 -43.20 2.11
N ALA A 83 -36.85 -44.26 2.93
CA ALA A 83 -37.28 -44.21 4.33
C ALA A 83 -36.30 -43.43 5.23
N LEU A 84 -35.04 -43.28 4.82
CA LEU A 84 -34.02 -42.52 5.55
C LEU A 84 -33.96 -41.03 5.14
N ASP A 85 -34.60 -40.65 4.02
CA ASP A 85 -34.59 -39.28 3.47
C ASP A 85 -35.71 -38.38 4.06
N ASP A 86 -36.59 -38.94 4.92
CA ASP A 86 -37.79 -38.25 5.43
C ASP A 86 -37.50 -37.32 6.64
N VAL A 87 -36.28 -37.31 7.19
CA VAL A 87 -35.89 -36.34 8.24
C VAL A 87 -35.42 -35.04 7.58
N THR A 88 -36.36 -34.12 7.33
CA THR A 88 -36.00 -32.82 6.78
C THR A 88 -35.34 -31.92 7.83
N GLU A 89 -34.46 -31.01 7.40
CA GLU A 89 -33.92 -29.93 8.25
C GLU A 89 -35.03 -29.12 8.95
N LEU A 90 -36.23 -29.13 8.36
CA LEU A 90 -37.45 -28.48 8.86
C LEU A 90 -38.07 -29.24 10.05
N ASP A 91 -38.04 -30.57 10.04
CA ASP A 91 -38.52 -31.42 11.14
C ASP A 91 -37.54 -31.39 12.32
N TRP A 92 -36.23 -31.36 12.03
CA TRP A 92 -35.22 -31.15 13.06
C TRP A 92 -35.37 -29.77 13.74
N LEU A 93 -35.58 -28.71 12.97
CA LEU A 93 -35.83 -27.37 13.54
C LEU A 93 -37.13 -27.31 14.37
N ALA A 94 -38.16 -28.04 13.96
CA ALA A 94 -39.41 -28.14 14.72
C ALA A 94 -39.21 -28.88 16.05
N ALA A 95 -38.43 -29.97 16.04
CA ALA A 95 -38.08 -30.72 17.25
C ALA A 95 -37.22 -29.89 18.22
N VAL A 96 -36.25 -29.12 17.72
CA VAL A 96 -35.44 -28.21 18.54
C VAL A 96 -36.29 -27.12 19.18
N ARG A 97 -37.20 -26.49 18.42
CA ARG A 97 -38.13 -25.49 18.98
C ARG A 97 -39.05 -26.09 20.04
N ALA A 98 -39.61 -27.26 19.79
CA ALA A 98 -40.46 -27.93 20.77
C ALA A 98 -39.71 -28.31 22.06
N ARG A 99 -38.42 -28.65 21.95
CA ARG A 99 -37.55 -28.88 23.10
C ARG A 99 -37.31 -27.59 23.88
N ASP A 100 -36.97 -26.50 23.19
CA ASP A 100 -36.68 -25.22 23.83
C ASP A 100 -37.93 -24.66 24.53
N ASP A 101 -39.10 -24.72 23.89
CA ASP A 101 -40.40 -24.37 24.48
C ASP A 101 -40.71 -25.21 25.74
N ALA A 102 -40.37 -26.51 25.72
CA ALA A 102 -40.57 -27.41 26.86
C ALA A 102 -39.61 -27.10 28.02
N VAL A 103 -38.38 -26.67 27.73
CA VAL A 103 -37.40 -26.23 28.73
C VAL A 103 -37.87 -24.94 29.39
N ASP A 104 -38.34 -23.97 28.61
CA ASP A 104 -38.87 -22.71 29.14
C ASP A 104 -40.09 -22.93 30.03
N ALA A 105 -41.04 -23.77 29.58
CA ALA A 105 -42.21 -24.14 30.40
C ALA A 105 -41.81 -24.89 31.69
N ALA A 106 -40.75 -25.70 31.66
CA ALA A 106 -40.24 -26.39 32.84
C ALA A 106 -39.55 -25.42 33.83
N LEU A 107 -38.83 -24.41 33.32
CA LEU A 107 -38.22 -23.35 34.13
C LEU A 107 -39.28 -22.47 34.80
N GLU A 108 -40.30 -22.04 34.06
CA GLU A 108 -41.43 -21.28 34.60
C GLU A 108 -42.14 -22.07 35.70
N ARG A 109 -42.44 -23.36 35.45
CA ARG A 109 -43.06 -24.23 36.45
C ARG A 109 -42.16 -24.49 37.67
N SER A 110 -40.85 -24.54 37.49
CA SER A 110 -39.88 -24.65 38.59
C SER A 110 -39.89 -23.38 39.46
N GLU A 111 -39.98 -22.21 38.84
CA GLU A 111 -40.09 -20.94 39.55
C GLU A 111 -41.42 -20.82 40.32
N GLU A 112 -42.55 -21.19 39.69
CA GLU A 112 -43.85 -21.28 40.36
C GLU A 112 -43.80 -22.23 41.57
N LEU A 113 -43.19 -23.41 41.42
CA LEU A 113 -43.04 -24.38 42.52
C LEU A 113 -42.13 -23.85 43.63
N ARG A 114 -41.10 -23.07 43.29
CA ARG A 114 -40.23 -22.41 44.27
C ARG A 114 -41.01 -21.39 45.09
N VAL A 115 -41.81 -20.54 44.43
CA VAL A 115 -42.69 -19.58 45.09
C VAL A 115 -43.72 -20.29 45.97
N ALA A 116 -44.40 -21.31 45.45
CA ALA A 116 -45.38 -22.09 46.22
C ALA A 116 -44.76 -22.79 47.45
N ARG A 117 -43.51 -23.27 47.34
CA ARG A 117 -42.77 -23.83 48.48
C ARG A 117 -42.44 -22.76 49.52
N ASP A 118 -42.03 -21.58 49.09
CA ASP A 118 -41.69 -20.48 49.99
C ASP A 118 -42.96 -19.98 50.72
N GLU A 119 -44.10 -19.88 50.02
CA GLU A 119 -45.43 -19.62 50.62
C GLU A 119 -45.86 -20.71 51.62
N LEU A 120 -45.67 -21.99 51.27
CA LEU A 120 -45.98 -23.11 52.17
C LEU A 120 -45.15 -23.02 53.47
N LYS A 121 -43.89 -22.62 53.39
CA LYS A 121 -43.02 -22.44 54.55
C LYS A 121 -43.54 -21.33 55.47
N VAL A 122 -43.96 -20.20 54.91
CA VAL A 122 -44.58 -19.10 55.68
C VAL A 122 -45.85 -19.57 56.37
N LEU A 123 -46.71 -20.33 55.69
CA LEU A 123 -47.93 -20.90 56.27
C LEU A 123 -47.64 -21.91 57.39
N GLN A 124 -46.58 -22.71 57.27
CA GLN A 124 -46.15 -23.64 58.31
C GLN A 124 -45.65 -22.91 59.56
N ASP A 125 -44.87 -21.84 59.39
CA ASP A 125 -44.40 -21.01 60.49
C ASP A 125 -45.58 -20.32 61.21
N GLU A 126 -46.58 -19.84 60.44
CA GLU A 126 -47.81 -19.27 61.01
C GLU A 126 -48.64 -20.32 61.75
N GLN A 127 -48.77 -21.53 61.21
CA GLN A 127 -49.44 -22.64 61.89
C GLN A 127 -48.75 -22.98 63.22
N GLN A 128 -47.42 -23.02 63.26
CA GLN A 128 -46.66 -23.28 64.48
C GLN A 128 -46.87 -22.17 65.53
N ARG A 129 -46.89 -20.90 65.09
CA ARG A 129 -47.24 -19.75 65.96
C ARG A 129 -48.66 -19.87 66.52
N LEU A 130 -49.62 -20.27 65.70
CA LEU A 130 -51.01 -20.46 66.12
C LEU A 130 -51.16 -21.63 67.11
N ASP A 131 -50.44 -22.73 66.91
CA ASP A 131 -50.42 -23.85 67.84
C ASP A 131 -49.84 -23.45 69.20
N TYR A 132 -48.76 -22.66 69.22
CA TYR A 132 -48.22 -22.11 70.46
C TYR A 132 -49.24 -21.20 71.18
N ARG A 133 -49.90 -20.31 70.44
CA ARG A 133 -50.97 -19.45 70.98
C ARG A 133 -52.14 -20.26 71.53
N LEU A 134 -52.55 -21.32 70.83
CA LEU A 134 -53.62 -22.20 71.28
C LEU A 134 -53.22 -22.97 72.54
N ALA A 135 -51.99 -23.47 72.62
CA ALA A 135 -51.46 -24.13 73.81
C ALA A 135 -51.41 -23.16 75.01
N SER A 136 -50.92 -21.94 74.80
CA SER A 136 -50.92 -20.88 75.81
C SER A 136 -52.35 -20.52 76.26
N ALA A 137 -53.29 -20.34 75.32
CA ALA A 137 -54.68 -20.05 75.66
C ALA A 137 -55.36 -21.21 76.42
N ARG A 138 -55.06 -22.46 76.05
CA ARG A 138 -55.52 -23.65 76.79
C ARG A 138 -54.94 -23.70 78.20
N GLU A 139 -53.69 -23.34 78.37
CA GLU A 139 -53.05 -23.26 79.69
C GLU A 139 -53.65 -22.13 80.53
N SER A 140 -53.88 -20.94 79.96
CA SER A 140 -54.61 -19.85 80.62
C SER A 140 -56.03 -20.27 81.00
N LEU A 141 -56.75 -21.00 80.13
CA LEU A 141 -58.07 -21.54 80.43
C LEU A 141 -58.00 -22.59 81.56
N ARG A 142 -56.99 -23.46 81.57
CA ARG A 142 -56.75 -24.44 82.64
C ARG A 142 -56.51 -23.75 83.99
N VAL A 143 -55.70 -22.69 83.99
CA VAL A 143 -55.42 -21.86 85.17
C VAL A 143 -56.68 -21.13 85.64
N ALA A 144 -57.46 -20.55 84.71
CA ALA A 144 -58.73 -19.89 85.01
C ALA A 144 -59.80 -20.85 85.57
N GLN A 145 -59.87 -22.09 85.05
CA GLN A 145 -60.79 -23.13 85.54
C GLN A 145 -60.38 -23.72 86.91
N ALA A 146 -59.14 -23.51 87.35
CA ALA A 146 -58.61 -24.01 88.63
C ALA A 146 -58.64 -22.97 89.78
N ALA A 147 -59.00 -21.71 89.52
CA ALA A 147 -59.01 -20.64 90.52
C ALA A 147 -60.39 -20.43 91.15
N ARG A 148 -60.44 -20.37 92.49
CA ARG A 148 -61.69 -20.33 93.31
C ARG A 148 -62.12 -18.91 93.72
N TRP A 149 -61.73 -17.85 93.00
CA TRP A 149 -62.11 -16.46 93.30
C TRP A 149 -62.19 -15.60 92.03
N VAL A 150 -63.03 -14.56 92.04
CA VAL A 150 -63.31 -13.63 90.93
C VAL A 150 -62.69 -12.25 91.24
N LEU A 151 -61.90 -11.70 90.32
CA LEU A 151 -61.49 -10.29 90.28
C LEU A 151 -62.56 -9.46 89.53
N GLY A 152 -62.73 -8.19 89.90
CA GLY A 152 -63.71 -7.27 89.29
C GLY A 152 -63.09 -6.37 88.20
N ASP A 153 -63.95 -5.72 87.41
CA ASP A 153 -63.69 -5.05 86.11
C ASP A 153 -62.61 -3.94 86.05
N ALA A 154 -61.85 -3.71 87.12
CA ALA A 154 -60.71 -2.80 87.14
C ALA A 154 -59.53 -3.48 87.85
N ASP A 155 -59.02 -4.55 87.26
CA ASP A 155 -57.93 -5.37 87.77
C ASP A 155 -56.62 -5.26 86.96
N GLU A 156 -56.60 -4.41 85.94
CA GLU A 156 -55.40 -4.06 85.17
C GLU A 156 -55.18 -2.55 85.11
N VAL A 157 -53.95 -2.12 85.40
CA VAL A 157 -53.45 -0.78 85.08
C VAL A 157 -52.31 -0.99 84.08
N THR A 158 -52.50 -0.52 82.86
CA THR A 158 -51.42 -0.45 81.88
C THR A 158 -50.64 0.83 82.13
N VAL A 159 -49.39 0.71 82.56
CA VAL A 159 -48.41 1.79 82.43
C VAL A 159 -47.73 1.58 81.08
N SER A 160 -47.98 2.49 80.14
CA SER A 160 -47.16 2.58 78.93
C SER A 160 -45.86 3.26 79.32
N LEU A 161 -44.77 2.50 79.36
CA LEU A 161 -43.44 3.07 79.23
C LEU A 161 -43.26 3.23 77.72
N ASP A 162 -43.33 4.46 77.23
CA ASP A 162 -42.62 4.80 76.00
C ASP A 162 -41.15 4.56 76.36
N ASP A 163 -40.52 3.57 75.75
CA ASP A 163 -39.09 3.37 75.85
C ASP A 163 -38.47 4.22 74.74
N PRO A 164 -38.03 5.46 75.01
CA PRO A 164 -37.35 6.27 74.01
C PRO A 164 -35.99 5.68 73.61
N ASP A 165 -35.56 4.56 74.23
CA ASP A 165 -34.25 3.95 74.05
C ASP A 165 -34.27 2.69 73.14
N VAL A 166 -35.33 2.43 72.36
CA VAL A 166 -35.21 1.53 71.20
C VAL A 166 -34.65 2.37 70.04
N PRO A 167 -33.38 2.21 69.64
CA PRO A 167 -32.81 2.99 68.56
C PRO A 167 -33.60 2.70 67.28
N ASP A 168 -34.00 3.77 66.58
CA ASP A 168 -34.50 3.63 65.22
C ASP A 168 -33.44 2.92 64.38
N GLU A 169 -33.86 1.91 63.60
CA GLU A 169 -32.95 1.12 62.76
C GLU A 169 -32.33 2.02 61.67
N PRO A 170 -30.98 2.12 61.57
CA PRO A 170 -30.32 2.92 60.54
C PRO A 170 -30.71 2.51 59.12
N ILE A 171 -31.12 3.48 58.30
CA ILE A 171 -31.33 3.27 56.86
C ILE A 171 -30.16 3.91 56.10
N LEU A 172 -29.39 3.09 55.40
CA LEU A 172 -28.24 3.54 54.62
C LEU A 172 -28.64 3.98 53.21
N VAL A 173 -28.06 5.09 52.79
CA VAL A 173 -28.19 5.68 51.45
C VAL A 173 -26.78 5.88 50.90
N LEU A 174 -26.53 5.41 49.68
CA LEU A 174 -25.25 5.61 48.98
C LEU A 174 -25.37 6.72 47.94
N ARG A 175 -24.31 7.53 47.79
CA ARG A 175 -24.18 8.52 46.72
C ARG A 175 -22.73 8.56 46.21
N ALA A 176 -22.56 8.68 44.90
CA ALA A 176 -21.28 9.11 44.34
C ALA A 176 -21.13 10.62 44.54
N ASP A 177 -19.94 11.08 44.90
CA ASP A 177 -19.67 12.51 45.12
C ASP A 177 -19.38 13.27 43.82
N GLY A 178 -19.20 12.54 42.71
CA GLY A 178 -18.96 13.04 41.37
C GLY A 178 -19.53 12.11 40.29
N GLU A 179 -19.52 12.58 39.05
CA GLU A 179 -19.95 11.80 37.88
C GLU A 179 -18.77 11.13 37.16
N MET A 180 -17.63 11.82 37.13
CA MET A 180 -16.41 11.40 36.46
C MET A 180 -15.19 11.59 37.37
N VAL A 181 -14.20 10.73 37.18
CA VAL A 181 -12.86 10.83 37.78
C VAL A 181 -11.84 10.43 36.71
N GLY A 182 -10.78 11.22 36.54
CA GLY A 182 -9.68 10.83 35.67
C GLY A 182 -8.70 9.90 36.38
N GLU A 183 -7.86 9.24 35.60
CA GLU A 183 -6.77 8.40 36.11
C GLU A 183 -5.85 9.14 37.09
N GLY A 184 -5.37 8.40 38.10
CA GLY A 184 -4.62 8.96 39.22
C GLY A 184 -5.46 9.78 40.21
N GLY A 185 -6.76 9.91 39.96
CA GLY A 185 -7.74 10.51 40.86
C GLY A 185 -8.18 9.59 42.01
N THR A 186 -9.26 9.97 42.67
CA THR A 186 -9.89 9.14 43.71
C THR A 186 -11.40 9.24 43.57
N ALA A 187 -12.05 8.11 43.29
CA ALA A 187 -13.50 8.01 43.29
C ALA A 187 -13.99 7.99 44.74
N THR A 188 -14.85 8.93 45.11
CA THR A 188 -15.42 8.99 46.47
C THR A 188 -16.92 8.79 46.48
N PHE A 189 -17.36 7.99 47.44
CA PHE A 189 -18.76 7.64 47.65
C PHE A 189 -19.14 7.95 49.11
N THR A 190 -20.18 8.74 49.31
CA THR A 190 -20.71 9.05 50.63
C THR A 190 -21.84 8.10 50.97
N ILE A 191 -21.69 7.38 52.09
CA ILE A 191 -22.73 6.57 52.72
C ILE A 191 -23.33 7.40 53.85
N GLU A 192 -24.64 7.65 53.80
CA GLU A 192 -25.39 8.41 54.79
C GLU A 192 -26.37 7.50 55.54
N THR A 193 -26.57 7.71 56.83
CA THR A 193 -27.64 7.08 57.62
C THR A 193 -28.74 8.11 57.95
N THR A 194 -29.99 7.65 58.09
CA THR A 194 -31.12 8.50 58.49
C THR A 194 -31.12 8.90 59.95
N VAL A 195 -30.32 8.25 60.78
CA VAL A 195 -30.26 8.45 62.24
C VAL A 195 -28.82 8.41 62.73
N GLU A 196 -28.54 9.13 63.82
CA GLU A 196 -27.23 9.11 64.48
C GLU A 196 -26.95 7.71 65.08
N LEU A 197 -25.78 7.14 64.76
CA LEU A 197 -25.41 5.82 65.26
C LEU A 197 -25.13 5.84 66.76
N VAL A 198 -25.64 4.83 67.47
CA VAL A 198 -25.40 4.62 68.91
C VAL A 198 -24.31 3.59 69.21
N GLU A 199 -23.85 2.87 68.18
CA GLU A 199 -22.72 1.94 68.18
C GLU A 199 -22.00 1.97 66.81
N ASP A 200 -20.82 1.38 66.73
CA ASP A 200 -20.09 1.29 65.45
C ASP A 200 -20.82 0.33 64.50
N LEU A 201 -20.92 0.71 63.22
CA LEU A 201 -21.65 -0.01 62.19
C LEU A 201 -20.71 -0.43 61.05
N ASP A 202 -20.53 -1.74 60.87
CA ASP A 202 -19.76 -2.30 59.75
C ASP A 202 -20.63 -2.38 58.50
N VAL A 203 -20.37 -1.50 57.53
CA VAL A 203 -21.14 -1.40 56.28
C VAL A 203 -20.49 -2.28 55.22
N LEU A 204 -21.24 -3.30 54.79
CA LEU A 204 -20.81 -4.25 53.77
C LEU A 204 -21.08 -3.66 52.38
N TYR A 205 -20.11 -3.74 51.48
CA TYR A 205 -20.26 -3.31 50.09
C TYR A 205 -19.45 -4.20 49.15
N VAL A 206 -19.78 -4.10 47.87
CA VAL A 206 -19.00 -4.67 46.77
C VAL A 206 -18.70 -3.57 45.76
N VAL A 207 -17.51 -3.64 45.18
CA VAL A 207 -17.10 -2.80 44.05
C VAL A 207 -17.19 -3.65 42.78
N GLY A 208 -17.82 -3.10 41.74
CA GLY A 208 -17.94 -3.68 40.41
C GLY A 208 -17.90 -2.58 39.36
N GLY A 209 -18.57 -2.82 38.22
CA GLY A 209 -18.50 -1.96 37.04
C GLY A 209 -17.66 -2.60 35.94
N SER A 210 -17.25 -1.80 34.95
CA SER A 210 -16.35 -2.26 33.89
C SER A 210 -14.87 -2.17 34.30
N ALA A 211 -14.53 -1.23 35.18
CA ALA A 211 -13.19 -1.12 35.73
C ALA A 211 -12.86 -2.30 36.63
N THR A 212 -11.63 -2.78 36.53
CA THR A 212 -11.11 -3.96 37.19
C THR A 212 -10.12 -3.60 38.30
N ALA A 213 -10.18 -4.37 39.40
CA ALA A 213 -9.28 -4.19 40.51
C ALA A 213 -7.83 -4.52 40.11
N ASP A 214 -6.88 -3.75 40.65
CA ASP A 214 -5.43 -3.84 40.43
C ASP A 214 -4.93 -3.44 39.03
N ALA A 215 -5.79 -3.38 38.01
CA ALA A 215 -5.50 -2.69 36.75
C ALA A 215 -5.86 -1.20 36.91
N ASP A 216 -7.15 -0.93 37.14
CA ASP A 216 -7.73 0.42 36.95
C ASP A 216 -7.93 1.15 38.29
N TYR A 217 -8.12 0.40 39.39
CA TYR A 217 -8.21 0.97 40.73
C TYR A 217 -7.60 0.08 41.80
N ASN A 218 -7.20 0.68 42.92
CA ASN A 218 -6.77 -0.08 44.09
C ASN A 218 -8.01 -0.45 44.91
N ALA A 219 -8.34 -1.75 44.97
CA ALA A 219 -9.50 -2.22 45.71
C ALA A 219 -9.36 -1.89 47.21
N PRO A 220 -10.41 -1.31 47.83
CA PRO A 220 -10.42 -1.12 49.28
C PRO A 220 -10.37 -2.46 50.03
N ASP A 221 -9.71 -2.48 51.18
CA ASP A 221 -9.64 -3.66 52.04
C ASP A 221 -10.94 -3.82 52.85
N GLY A 222 -11.75 -4.83 52.51
CA GLY A 222 -12.89 -5.25 53.32
C GLY A 222 -14.04 -4.23 53.40
N ASP A 223 -14.83 -4.34 54.46
CA ASP A 223 -15.96 -3.48 54.78
C ASP A 223 -15.53 -2.12 55.38
N ILE A 224 -16.47 -1.17 55.45
CA ILE A 224 -16.21 0.17 55.97
C ILE A 224 -16.99 0.39 57.27
N THR A 225 -16.27 0.70 58.35
CA THR A 225 -16.89 0.99 59.65
C THR A 225 -17.32 2.46 59.73
N MET A 226 -18.61 2.71 59.95
CA MET A 226 -19.14 4.01 60.37
C MET A 226 -19.15 4.06 61.90
N VAL A 227 -18.40 4.97 62.51
CA VAL A 227 -18.26 4.98 63.98
C VAL A 227 -19.45 5.65 64.67
N VAL A 228 -19.67 5.30 65.93
CA VAL A 228 -20.72 5.89 66.79
C VAL A 228 -20.74 7.42 66.71
N GLY A 229 -21.94 8.00 66.64
CA GLY A 229 -22.17 9.44 66.50
C GLY A 229 -21.95 10.01 65.09
N GLN A 230 -21.57 9.18 64.10
CA GLN A 230 -21.52 9.61 62.71
C GLN A 230 -22.87 9.39 62.01
N GLU A 231 -23.20 10.31 61.12
CA GLU A 231 -24.33 10.20 60.20
C GLU A 231 -23.88 9.89 58.77
N ARG A 232 -22.57 9.93 58.52
CA ARG A 232 -21.98 9.70 57.19
C ARG A 232 -20.55 9.21 57.27
N VAL A 233 -20.17 8.37 56.32
CA VAL A 233 -18.79 7.92 56.08
C VAL A 233 -18.49 8.01 54.59
N VAL A 234 -17.23 8.30 54.25
CA VAL A 234 -16.78 8.39 52.85
C VAL A 234 -15.93 7.16 52.53
N LEU A 235 -16.35 6.41 51.52
CA LEU A 235 -15.57 5.37 50.88
C LEU A 235 -14.74 6.00 49.77
N SER A 236 -13.42 5.84 49.83
CA SER A 236 -12.48 6.35 48.84
C SER A 236 -11.82 5.21 48.09
N ILE A 237 -11.92 5.23 46.76
CA ILE A 237 -11.32 4.25 45.86
C ILE A 237 -10.28 4.97 45.00
N PRO A 238 -8.97 4.77 45.24
CA PRO A 238 -7.92 5.38 44.43
C PRO A 238 -7.90 4.78 43.02
N ILE A 239 -8.03 5.61 42.00
CA ILE A 239 -7.91 5.22 40.59
C ILE A 239 -6.42 5.18 40.25
N ARG A 240 -6.02 4.16 39.49
CA ARG A 240 -4.64 3.96 39.07
C ARG A 240 -4.34 4.83 37.85
N THR A 241 -3.06 4.91 37.52
CA THR A 241 -2.59 5.56 36.29
C THR A 241 -1.70 4.55 35.62
N ASP A 242 -1.89 4.38 34.32
CA ASP A 242 -0.97 3.64 33.47
C ASP A 242 -0.81 4.36 32.13
N ASP A 243 -0.51 3.62 31.07
CA ASP A 243 -0.30 4.14 29.71
C ASP A 243 -1.12 3.29 28.70
N ASP A 244 -2.07 2.46 29.16
CA ASP A 244 -2.85 1.57 28.32
C ASP A 244 -3.99 2.36 27.65
N VAL A 245 -4.14 2.19 26.33
CA VAL A 245 -5.16 2.92 25.57
C VAL A 245 -6.51 2.19 25.70
N GLU A 246 -7.36 2.73 26.54
CA GLU A 246 -8.65 2.13 26.90
C GLU A 246 -9.82 3.09 26.67
N ALA A 247 -11.03 2.60 26.91
CA ALA A 247 -12.26 3.39 26.80
C ALA A 247 -12.70 3.79 28.20
N ASP A 248 -13.50 4.86 28.32
CA ASP A 248 -14.06 5.25 29.62
C ASP A 248 -14.77 4.07 30.30
N GLU A 249 -14.38 3.83 31.55
CA GLU A 249 -14.87 2.72 32.35
C GLU A 249 -15.77 3.18 33.48
N THR A 250 -16.30 2.25 34.26
CA THR A 250 -17.19 2.54 35.39
C THR A 250 -16.71 1.83 36.64
N VAL A 251 -16.69 2.56 37.74
CA VAL A 251 -16.59 2.01 39.09
C VAL A 251 -17.96 2.12 39.75
N GLU A 252 -18.54 0.97 40.08
CA GLU A 252 -19.84 0.86 40.73
C GLU A 252 -19.67 0.34 42.16
N VAL A 253 -20.31 0.98 43.12
CA VAL A 253 -20.36 0.52 44.52
C VAL A 253 -21.79 0.13 44.85
N ARG A 254 -21.96 -1.04 45.45
CA ARG A 254 -23.25 -1.52 45.95
C ARG A 254 -23.16 -1.95 47.40
N LEU A 255 -24.06 -1.43 48.23
CA LEU A 255 -24.21 -1.84 49.62
C LEU A 255 -24.89 -3.21 49.69
N LEU A 256 -24.46 -4.04 50.64
CA LEU A 256 -25.06 -5.34 50.92
C LEU A 256 -25.92 -5.27 52.17
N ALA A 257 -26.96 -6.09 52.25
CA ALA A 257 -27.75 -6.19 53.47
C ALA A 257 -26.93 -6.85 54.59
N ASP A 258 -27.06 -6.33 55.82
CA ASP A 258 -26.41 -6.94 56.98
C ASP A 258 -27.10 -8.25 57.37
N PRO A 259 -26.39 -9.40 57.43
CA PRO A 259 -26.92 -10.66 57.92
C PRO A 259 -27.43 -10.59 59.38
N LEU A 260 -26.91 -9.67 60.18
CA LEU A 260 -27.30 -9.48 61.59
C LEU A 260 -28.47 -8.50 61.76
N GLY A 261 -28.82 -7.73 60.72
CA GLY A 261 -29.91 -6.77 60.73
C GLY A 261 -29.62 -5.51 61.55
N ASN A 262 -28.36 -5.06 61.63
CA ASN A 262 -28.00 -3.81 62.31
C ASN A 262 -28.33 -2.55 61.48
N TYR A 263 -28.59 -2.70 60.18
CA TYR A 263 -29.07 -1.63 59.29
C TYR A 263 -29.94 -2.17 58.15
N ARG A 264 -30.70 -1.25 57.54
CA ARG A 264 -31.46 -1.47 56.30
C ARG A 264 -30.93 -0.62 55.18
N LEU A 265 -31.13 -1.09 53.97
CA LEU A 265 -30.80 -0.35 52.76
C LEU A 265 -32.00 0.48 52.29
N SER A 266 -31.72 1.68 51.80
CA SER A 266 -32.67 2.47 51.01
C SER A 266 -32.82 1.90 49.60
N ASP A 267 -33.76 2.43 48.82
CA ASP A 267 -33.87 2.16 47.37
C ASP A 267 -32.66 2.71 46.57
N ARG A 268 -31.82 3.52 47.21
CA ARG A 268 -30.53 4.00 46.67
C ARG A 268 -29.37 3.35 47.42
N ASP A 269 -29.21 2.05 47.17
CA ASP A 269 -28.17 1.18 47.74
C ASP A 269 -26.94 1.03 46.84
N TRP A 270 -26.94 1.65 45.66
CA TRP A 270 -25.85 1.61 44.70
C TRP A 270 -25.57 2.99 44.11
N ALA A 271 -24.33 3.19 43.65
CA ALA A 271 -23.88 4.39 42.96
C ALA A 271 -22.73 4.04 41.99
N SER A 272 -22.57 4.84 40.94
CA SER A 272 -21.54 4.66 39.92
C SER A 272 -20.78 5.95 39.66
N MET A 273 -19.52 5.83 39.23
CA MET A 273 -18.69 6.92 38.74
C MET A 273 -17.95 6.45 37.48
N ILE A 274 -17.82 7.32 36.48
CA ILE A 274 -17.06 7.02 35.26
C ILE A 274 -15.58 7.29 35.52
N VAL A 275 -14.72 6.37 35.09
CA VAL A 275 -13.27 6.54 35.04
C VAL A 275 -12.91 6.97 33.63
N GLU A 276 -12.43 8.21 33.47
CA GLU A 276 -12.01 8.78 32.18
C GLU A 276 -10.55 8.42 31.92
N SER A 277 -10.29 7.76 30.79
CA SER A 277 -8.93 7.48 30.31
C SER A 277 -8.52 8.54 29.30
N ASP A 278 -7.36 9.17 29.48
CA ASP A 278 -6.81 10.18 28.58
C ASP A 278 -5.63 9.69 27.73
N ASP A 279 -5.40 8.38 27.73
CA ASP A 279 -4.31 7.73 27.02
C ASP A 279 -4.52 7.67 25.52
N LEU A 280 -3.45 8.00 24.80
CA LEU A 280 -3.42 8.02 23.34
C LEU A 280 -2.29 7.13 22.83
N PRO A 281 -2.48 6.46 21.68
CA PRO A 281 -1.44 5.61 21.12
C PRO A 281 -0.21 6.41 20.71
N GLU A 282 0.96 5.83 20.91
CA GLU A 282 2.22 6.35 20.38
C GLU A 282 2.34 5.98 18.89
N LEU A 283 2.59 6.99 18.04
CA LEU A 283 2.67 6.82 16.59
C LEU A 283 4.11 6.82 16.09
N THR A 284 4.41 5.82 15.25
CA THR A 284 5.69 5.69 14.55
C THR A 284 5.46 5.58 13.04
N LEU A 285 6.52 5.80 12.26
CA LEU A 285 6.48 5.67 10.79
C LEU A 285 7.36 4.52 10.35
N GLN A 286 6.85 3.71 9.42
CA GLN A 286 7.58 2.64 8.77
C GLN A 286 7.37 2.69 7.26
N GLY A 287 8.34 2.18 6.51
CA GLY A 287 8.26 2.09 5.05
C GLY A 287 8.99 3.24 4.35
N GLY A 288 8.51 3.57 3.14
CA GLY A 288 9.23 4.42 2.21
C GLY A 288 10.37 3.69 1.48
N GLY A 289 11.28 4.46 0.88
CA GLY A 289 12.41 3.94 0.11
C GLY A 289 12.67 4.76 -1.15
N MET A 290 13.55 4.24 -2.00
CA MET A 290 13.75 4.75 -3.35
C MET A 290 12.59 4.26 -4.22
N VAL A 291 11.92 5.19 -4.90
CA VAL A 291 10.81 4.93 -5.82
C VAL A 291 11.13 5.62 -7.14
N ALA A 292 10.89 4.94 -8.26
CA ALA A 292 11.06 5.54 -9.56
C ALA A 292 9.91 6.53 -9.85
N GLU A 293 10.12 7.45 -10.79
CA GLU A 293 9.04 8.28 -11.33
C GLU A 293 7.98 7.39 -11.98
N GLY A 294 6.70 7.80 -11.84
CA GLY A 294 5.54 7.01 -12.25
C GLY A 294 5.12 5.85 -11.35
N GLU A 295 5.88 5.51 -10.31
CA GLU A 295 5.54 4.45 -9.35
C GLU A 295 4.85 4.99 -8.08
N SER A 296 4.69 4.15 -7.06
CA SER A 296 4.09 4.54 -5.78
C SER A 296 4.87 3.96 -4.62
N SER A 297 5.02 4.77 -3.58
CA SER A 297 5.64 4.37 -2.32
C SER A 297 4.60 4.45 -1.21
N THR A 298 4.70 3.55 -0.24
CA THR A 298 3.80 3.52 0.91
C THR A 298 4.59 3.80 2.18
N VAL A 299 4.11 4.75 2.96
CA VAL A 299 4.56 5.01 4.32
C VAL A 299 3.42 4.62 5.25
N THR A 300 3.67 3.66 6.14
CA THR A 300 2.69 3.20 7.11
C THR A 300 2.90 3.95 8.41
N ILE A 301 1.83 4.51 8.95
CA ILE A 301 1.78 5.02 10.32
C ILE A 301 1.40 3.84 11.20
N LEU A 302 2.24 3.50 12.17
CA LEU A 302 1.98 2.43 13.14
C LEU A 302 1.69 3.03 14.50
N ALA A 303 0.62 2.57 15.11
CA ALA A 303 0.30 2.78 16.51
C ALA A 303 0.76 1.56 17.33
N ASP A 304 1.37 1.81 18.48
CA ASP A 304 1.76 0.75 19.42
C ASP A 304 0.54 0.04 20.03
N GLN A 305 -0.50 0.82 20.30
CA GLN A 305 -1.81 0.39 20.79
C GLN A 305 -2.92 0.81 19.81
N ALA A 306 -4.08 0.17 19.88
CA ALA A 306 -5.19 0.53 19.01
C ALA A 306 -6.01 1.65 19.66
N PRO A 307 -6.41 2.70 18.94
CA PRO A 307 -7.27 3.72 19.53
C PRO A 307 -8.66 3.14 19.79
N THR A 308 -9.34 3.67 20.80
CA THR A 308 -10.72 3.29 21.14
C THR A 308 -11.76 4.01 20.28
N GLU A 309 -11.40 5.16 19.69
CA GLU A 309 -12.22 5.91 18.74
C GLU A 309 -11.46 6.22 17.42
N ASP A 310 -12.22 6.57 16.38
CA ASP A 310 -11.67 6.98 15.07
C ASP A 310 -10.79 8.23 15.22
N THR A 311 -9.48 8.06 15.04
CA THR A 311 -8.48 9.08 15.31
C THR A 311 -7.90 9.65 14.01
N SER A 312 -7.99 10.97 13.85
CA SER A 312 -7.41 11.68 12.71
C SER A 312 -5.96 12.06 12.98
N VAL A 313 -5.03 11.43 12.26
CA VAL A 313 -3.59 11.70 12.35
C VAL A 313 -3.19 12.73 11.29
N ALA A 314 -2.76 13.91 11.74
CA ALA A 314 -2.21 14.93 10.86
C ALA A 314 -0.75 14.59 10.52
N TYR A 315 -0.40 14.65 9.23
CA TYR A 315 0.97 14.45 8.76
C TYR A 315 1.34 15.52 7.73
N SER A 316 2.65 15.71 7.54
CA SER A 316 3.17 16.63 6.52
C SER A 316 4.24 15.93 5.69
N VAL A 317 4.29 16.26 4.41
CA VAL A 317 5.32 15.79 3.46
C VAL A 317 6.19 16.98 3.09
N GLY A 318 7.50 16.81 3.18
CA GLY A 318 8.48 17.83 2.83
C GLY A 318 9.69 17.23 2.12
N GLY A 319 10.59 18.09 1.63
CA GLY A 319 11.76 17.67 0.87
C GLY A 319 12.02 18.58 -0.32
N SER A 320 12.81 18.11 -1.28
CA SER A 320 13.05 18.81 -2.56
C SER A 320 11.94 18.59 -3.59
N ALA A 321 11.21 17.48 -3.49
CA ALA A 321 10.08 17.16 -4.36
C ALA A 321 8.85 18.03 -4.02
N GLN A 322 8.14 18.50 -5.04
CA GLN A 322 6.99 19.39 -4.96
C GLN A 322 5.68 18.67 -5.28
N ALA A 323 4.66 18.89 -4.45
CA ALA A 323 3.33 18.33 -4.67
C ALA A 323 2.70 18.92 -5.94
N GLY A 324 2.16 18.06 -6.80
CA GLY A 324 1.55 18.40 -8.09
C GLY A 324 2.53 18.46 -9.27
N ALA A 325 3.84 18.50 -9.01
CA ALA A 325 4.88 18.38 -10.03
C ALA A 325 5.53 16.99 -9.96
N ASP A 326 6.18 16.66 -8.85
CA ASP A 326 6.92 15.39 -8.68
C ASP A 326 6.06 14.25 -8.10
N TYR A 327 5.04 14.58 -7.32
CA TYR A 327 4.12 13.59 -6.73
C TYR A 327 2.70 14.14 -6.58
N ALA A 328 1.71 13.26 -6.55
CA ALA A 328 0.30 13.65 -6.38
C ALA A 328 0.06 14.33 -5.02
N VAL A 329 -0.80 15.35 -5.00
CA VAL A 329 -1.15 16.07 -3.75
C VAL A 329 -1.77 15.11 -2.74
N VAL A 330 -1.18 15.06 -1.54
CA VAL A 330 -1.69 14.29 -0.39
C VAL A 330 -2.60 15.15 0.48
N THR A 331 -3.52 14.54 1.24
CA THR A 331 -4.51 15.24 2.09
C THR A 331 -3.90 15.89 3.33
N GLY A 332 -2.79 15.34 3.83
CA GLY A 332 -2.16 15.76 5.09
C GLY A 332 -2.86 15.23 6.35
N THR A 333 -3.87 14.37 6.18
CA THR A 333 -4.54 13.66 7.27
C THR A 333 -4.78 12.21 6.88
N ALA A 334 -4.52 11.31 7.83
CA ALA A 334 -4.82 9.88 7.74
C ALA A 334 -5.81 9.51 8.85
N LEU A 335 -6.79 8.68 8.55
CA LEU A 335 -7.77 8.20 9.53
C LEU A 335 -7.31 6.83 10.04
N LEU A 336 -6.94 6.77 11.32
CA LEU A 336 -6.69 5.52 12.02
C LEU A 336 -7.99 5.13 12.73
N ARG A 337 -8.65 4.06 12.29
CA ARG A 337 -9.95 3.68 12.87
C ARG A 337 -9.80 3.06 14.25
N SER A 338 -10.87 3.10 15.03
CA SER A 338 -10.97 2.34 16.26
C SER A 338 -10.59 0.86 16.04
N GLY A 339 -9.71 0.32 16.89
CA GLY A 339 -9.21 -1.05 16.79
C GLY A 339 -8.10 -1.29 15.74
N GLU A 340 -7.82 -0.34 14.83
CA GLU A 340 -6.73 -0.46 13.85
C GLU A 340 -5.40 0.04 14.43
N ARG A 341 -4.30 -0.70 14.23
CA ARG A 341 -2.96 -0.30 14.67
C ARG A 341 -2.08 0.29 13.57
N SER A 342 -2.59 0.39 12.35
CA SER A 342 -1.82 0.91 11.24
C SER A 342 -2.69 1.52 10.16
N VAL A 343 -2.19 2.60 9.54
CA VAL A 343 -2.81 3.21 8.37
C VAL A 343 -1.74 3.54 7.33
N ASP A 344 -2.03 3.21 6.06
CA ASP A 344 -1.12 3.44 4.95
C ASP A 344 -1.34 4.81 4.30
N VAL A 345 -0.24 5.54 4.14
CA VAL A 345 -0.16 6.77 3.36
C VAL A 345 0.55 6.47 2.04
N VAL A 346 -0.20 6.46 0.95
CA VAL A 346 0.32 6.21 -0.39
C VAL A 346 0.79 7.51 -1.02
N ILE A 347 2.08 7.57 -1.36
CA ILE A 347 2.70 8.66 -2.12
C ILE A 347 2.86 8.18 -3.55
N ARG A 348 2.16 8.82 -4.49
CA ARG A 348 2.23 8.49 -5.92
C ARG A 348 3.15 9.47 -6.61
N THR A 349 4.28 9.00 -7.14
CA THR A 349 5.16 9.85 -7.95
C THR A 349 4.51 10.08 -9.31
N ILE A 350 4.83 11.21 -9.92
CA ILE A 350 4.40 11.55 -11.27
C ILE A 350 5.50 11.10 -12.23
N ASP A 351 5.11 10.52 -13.36
CA ASP A 351 6.01 10.27 -14.49
C ASP A 351 5.97 11.53 -15.37
N ASP A 352 6.90 12.45 -15.15
CA ASP A 352 7.02 13.69 -15.92
C ASP A 352 8.27 13.72 -16.81
N ASP A 353 8.86 12.55 -17.03
CA ASP A 353 10.01 12.39 -17.92
C ASP A 353 9.62 12.80 -19.35
N VAL A 354 10.29 13.84 -19.86
CA VAL A 354 10.14 14.28 -21.24
C VAL A 354 10.99 13.35 -22.11
N VAL A 355 10.35 12.31 -22.65
CA VAL A 355 10.99 11.43 -23.65
C VAL A 355 11.12 12.21 -24.96
N PHE A 356 12.34 12.64 -25.30
CA PHE A 356 12.64 13.19 -26.61
C PHE A 356 12.68 12.06 -27.65
N GLU A 357 11.73 12.05 -28.59
CA GLU A 357 11.84 11.20 -29.77
C GLU A 357 12.93 11.75 -30.72
N PRO A 358 13.52 10.93 -31.61
CA PRO A 358 14.46 11.43 -32.61
C PRO A 358 13.90 12.56 -33.50
N GLY A 359 12.57 12.72 -33.58
CA GLY A 359 11.92 13.85 -34.25
C GLY A 359 11.87 15.15 -33.43
N ASP A 360 12.03 15.06 -32.10
CA ASP A 360 12.03 16.19 -31.18
C ASP A 360 13.41 16.84 -31.04
N MET A 361 14.43 16.19 -31.63
CA MET A 361 15.79 16.69 -31.67
C MET A 361 16.17 17.12 -33.09
N VAL A 362 16.76 18.31 -33.21
CA VAL A 362 17.42 18.69 -34.45
C VAL A 362 18.88 18.27 -34.38
N VAL A 363 19.23 17.19 -35.09
CA VAL A 363 20.57 16.61 -35.10
C VAL A 363 21.25 16.89 -36.44
N ALA A 364 22.41 17.54 -36.41
CA ALA A 364 23.27 17.66 -37.59
C ALA A 364 24.12 16.39 -37.75
N SER A 365 24.12 15.79 -38.95
CA SER A 365 24.81 14.53 -39.23
C SER A 365 26.25 14.70 -39.74
N TRP A 366 26.77 15.93 -39.77
CA TRP A 366 28.13 16.27 -40.18
C TRP A 366 28.75 17.29 -39.21
N PRO A 367 30.08 17.45 -39.19
CA PRO A 367 30.73 18.49 -38.40
C PRO A 367 30.21 19.86 -38.81
N VAL A 368 29.56 20.58 -37.89
CA VAL A 368 29.01 21.93 -38.11
C VAL A 368 29.43 22.85 -36.99
N ARG A 369 29.53 24.13 -37.31
CA ARG A 369 29.60 25.19 -36.31
C ARG A 369 28.22 25.83 -36.20
N VAL A 370 27.68 25.87 -34.99
CA VAL A 370 26.44 26.61 -34.70
C VAL A 370 26.80 28.09 -34.61
N GLY A 371 26.18 28.89 -35.48
CA GLY A 371 26.28 30.34 -35.51
C GLY A 371 25.36 30.98 -34.47
N THR A 372 24.38 31.76 -34.93
CA THR A 372 23.39 32.38 -34.04
C THR A 372 22.28 31.40 -33.70
N VAL A 373 21.92 31.30 -32.43
CA VAL A 373 20.72 30.60 -31.96
C VAL A 373 19.60 31.64 -31.84
N SER A 374 18.47 31.39 -32.50
CA SER A 374 17.38 32.36 -32.69
C SER A 374 16.15 32.09 -31.82
N VAL A 375 16.19 31.05 -30.98
CA VAL A 375 15.09 30.61 -30.10
C VAL A 375 15.62 30.28 -28.70
N GLU A 376 14.80 30.51 -27.69
CA GLU A 376 15.10 30.22 -26.28
C GLU A 376 14.12 29.17 -25.71
N GLU A 377 14.44 28.65 -24.52
CA GLU A 377 13.58 27.70 -23.82
C GLU A 377 12.20 28.31 -23.54
N GLY A 378 11.14 27.61 -23.95
CA GLY A 378 9.75 28.07 -23.81
C GLY A 378 9.18 28.83 -25.01
N ASP A 379 9.98 29.11 -26.04
CA ASP A 379 9.50 29.74 -27.26
C ASP A 379 8.61 28.81 -28.09
N TYR A 380 7.52 29.36 -28.63
CA TYR A 380 6.65 28.64 -29.55
C TYR A 380 7.18 28.74 -30.98
N VAL A 381 7.70 27.63 -31.51
CA VAL A 381 8.24 27.54 -32.87
C VAL A 381 7.20 27.04 -33.86
N GLN A 382 7.07 27.73 -35.00
CA GLN A 382 6.19 27.33 -36.09
C GLN A 382 7.00 26.74 -37.24
N GLN A 383 6.35 26.02 -38.14
CA GLN A 383 7.00 25.51 -39.34
C GLN A 383 7.60 26.67 -40.15
N GLY A 384 8.90 26.59 -40.41
CA GLY A 384 9.65 27.63 -41.13
C GLY A 384 10.29 28.69 -40.23
N THR A 385 10.10 28.64 -38.90
CA THR A 385 10.87 29.46 -37.97
C THR A 385 12.33 28.99 -37.98
N PRO A 386 13.31 29.85 -38.31
CA PRO A 386 14.72 29.50 -38.24
C PRO A 386 15.12 29.33 -36.76
N LEU A 387 15.73 28.19 -36.42
CA LEU A 387 16.17 27.88 -35.07
C LEU A 387 17.61 28.33 -34.82
N PHE A 388 18.49 28.05 -35.78
CA PHE A 388 19.91 28.40 -35.73
C PHE A 388 20.52 28.45 -37.13
N ASP A 389 21.61 29.20 -37.26
CA ASP A 389 22.45 29.19 -38.45
C ASP A 389 23.55 28.15 -38.31
N LEU A 390 23.78 27.36 -39.36
CA LEU A 390 24.87 26.39 -39.43
C LEU A 390 25.91 26.88 -40.43
N THR A 391 27.19 26.86 -40.03
CA THR A 391 28.31 27.11 -40.94
C THR A 391 29.25 25.92 -41.01
N GLU A 392 29.94 25.77 -42.14
CA GLU A 392 30.99 24.77 -42.28
C GLU A 392 32.14 25.06 -41.31
N PRO A 393 32.77 24.02 -40.74
CA PRO A 393 33.87 24.20 -39.80
C PRO A 393 35.23 24.44 -40.47
N ALA A 394 35.38 24.11 -41.76
CA ALA A 394 36.61 24.27 -42.53
C ALA A 394 36.49 25.42 -43.54
N PHE A 395 37.59 26.13 -43.79
CA PHE A 395 37.63 27.18 -44.81
C PHE A 395 37.69 26.58 -46.21
N THR A 396 36.82 27.05 -47.10
CA THR A 396 36.88 26.73 -48.53
C THR A 396 37.58 27.87 -49.27
N ILE A 397 38.70 27.57 -49.92
CA ILE A 397 39.46 28.56 -50.70
C ILE A 397 38.90 28.56 -52.12
N ARG A 398 38.27 29.66 -52.53
CA ARG A 398 37.74 29.81 -53.89
C ARG A 398 38.74 30.54 -54.78
N LEU A 399 39.03 29.95 -55.94
CA LEU A 399 39.78 30.59 -57.01
C LEU A 399 38.79 31.22 -58.00
N SER A 400 39.16 32.37 -58.56
CA SER A 400 38.41 33.02 -59.64
C SER A 400 39.38 33.37 -60.76
N ALA A 401 39.12 32.87 -61.97
CA ALA A 401 39.97 33.02 -63.14
C ALA A 401 39.24 33.71 -64.31
N SER A 402 39.99 34.45 -65.12
CA SER A 402 39.46 34.97 -66.39
C SER A 402 39.32 33.84 -67.42
N PRO A 403 38.56 34.01 -68.52
CA PRO A 403 38.46 33.00 -69.57
C PRO A 403 39.82 32.58 -70.17
N THR A 404 40.76 33.52 -70.25
CA THR A 404 42.12 33.27 -70.77
C THR A 404 42.96 32.44 -69.79
N ASP A 405 42.85 32.73 -68.50
CA ASP A 405 43.60 32.00 -67.47
C ASP A 405 43.00 30.62 -67.28
N ARG A 406 41.67 30.52 -67.26
CA ARG A 406 40.93 29.25 -67.13
C ARG A 406 41.34 28.21 -68.17
N ALA A 407 41.66 28.64 -69.40
CA ALA A 407 42.10 27.76 -70.47
C ALA A 407 43.44 27.04 -70.16
N GLN A 408 44.21 27.57 -69.21
CA GLN A 408 45.50 27.04 -68.78
C GLN A 408 45.42 26.31 -67.43
N LEU A 409 44.26 26.35 -66.76
CA LEU A 409 44.04 25.72 -65.47
C LEU A 409 43.48 24.30 -65.62
N ALA A 410 43.96 23.39 -64.78
CA ALA A 410 43.49 22.01 -64.69
C ALA A 410 43.40 21.54 -63.23
N VAL A 411 42.43 20.66 -62.96
CA VAL A 411 42.30 20.01 -61.64
C VAL A 411 43.55 19.16 -61.40
N GLY A 412 44.14 19.28 -60.22
CA GLY A 412 45.40 18.63 -59.86
C GLY A 412 46.65 19.49 -60.04
N GLN A 413 46.54 20.71 -60.55
CA GLN A 413 47.69 21.63 -60.59
C GLN A 413 48.09 22.09 -59.19
N ASP A 414 49.41 22.18 -58.99
CA ASP A 414 50.00 22.74 -57.77
C ASP A 414 49.87 24.26 -57.74
N VAL A 415 49.53 24.76 -56.56
CA VAL A 415 49.33 26.18 -56.31
C VAL A 415 49.98 26.60 -55.00
N THR A 416 50.33 27.87 -54.92
CA THR A 416 50.70 28.52 -53.66
C THR A 416 49.60 29.49 -53.28
N VAL A 417 49.04 29.30 -52.10
CA VAL A 417 48.00 30.18 -51.54
C VAL A 417 48.65 31.14 -50.56
N ASN A 418 48.49 32.42 -50.84
CA ASN A 418 49.00 33.53 -50.06
C ASN A 418 47.84 34.25 -49.37
N LEU A 419 47.80 34.20 -48.04
CA LEU A 419 46.81 34.91 -47.23
C LEU A 419 47.43 36.22 -46.71
N ASP A 420 46.94 37.35 -47.22
CA ASP A 420 47.39 38.69 -46.81
C ASP A 420 47.20 38.93 -45.30
N ALA A 421 46.16 38.30 -44.73
CA ALA A 421 45.89 38.33 -43.30
C ALA A 421 46.85 37.40 -42.55
N GLY A 422 48.00 37.94 -42.13
CA GLY A 422 48.96 37.24 -41.27
C GLY A 422 50.23 36.76 -41.98
N ASP A 423 50.47 37.20 -43.23
CA ASP A 423 51.65 36.84 -44.03
C ASP A 423 51.86 35.31 -44.10
N GLN A 424 50.77 34.55 -44.26
CA GLN A 424 50.81 33.08 -44.28
C GLN A 424 50.81 32.58 -45.73
N GLU A 425 51.75 31.70 -46.05
CA GLU A 425 51.87 31.01 -47.33
C GLU A 425 51.61 29.51 -47.10
N SER A 426 50.80 28.89 -47.97
CA SER A 426 50.56 27.44 -47.94
C SER A 426 50.54 26.86 -49.35
N PHE A 427 51.23 25.74 -49.55
CA PHE A 427 51.11 24.96 -50.78
C PHE A 427 49.76 24.26 -50.83
N GLY A 428 49.19 24.12 -52.01
CA GLY A 428 47.92 23.45 -52.22
C GLY A 428 47.76 22.89 -53.62
N THR A 429 46.58 22.36 -53.88
CA THR A 429 46.22 21.81 -55.19
C THR A 429 44.82 22.27 -55.57
N ILE A 430 44.60 22.52 -56.85
CA ILE A 430 43.27 22.77 -57.39
C ILE A 430 42.45 21.47 -57.37
N THR A 431 41.37 21.44 -56.60
CA THR A 431 40.51 20.25 -56.44
C THR A 431 39.25 20.31 -57.28
N GLU A 432 38.79 21.52 -57.63
CA GLU A 432 37.61 21.73 -58.48
C GLU A 432 37.83 22.93 -59.40
N LEU A 433 37.34 22.84 -60.64
CA LEU A 433 37.29 23.93 -61.60
C LEU A 433 35.99 23.83 -62.39
N ASP A 434 35.26 24.93 -62.46
CA ASP A 434 34.04 24.99 -63.23
C ASP A 434 34.34 25.06 -64.74
N ASP A 435 33.56 24.35 -65.54
CA ASP A 435 33.57 24.43 -67.00
C ASP A 435 32.67 25.55 -67.53
N ASN A 436 31.85 26.15 -66.67
CA ASN A 436 30.94 27.24 -67.03
C ASN A 436 31.36 28.54 -66.35
N ALA A 437 31.31 29.65 -67.07
CA ALA A 437 31.56 30.96 -66.48
C ALA A 437 30.37 31.44 -65.65
N THR A 438 30.65 32.01 -64.49
CA THR A 438 29.74 32.89 -63.76
C THR A 438 29.78 34.27 -64.41
N THR A 439 28.63 34.79 -64.84
CA THR A 439 28.53 36.13 -65.44
C THR A 439 28.07 37.14 -64.40
N SER A 440 28.86 38.19 -64.17
CA SER A 440 28.47 39.29 -63.28
C SER A 440 27.38 40.18 -63.89
N THR A 441 26.73 40.99 -63.06
CA THR A 441 25.72 41.99 -63.50
C THR A 441 26.27 43.00 -64.51
N THR A 442 27.59 43.14 -64.61
CA THR A 442 28.28 44.01 -65.57
C THR A 442 28.73 43.30 -66.85
N GLY A 443 28.40 42.01 -67.00
CA GLY A 443 28.70 41.20 -68.18
C GLY A 443 30.12 40.60 -68.22
N THR A 444 30.85 40.62 -67.10
CA THR A 444 32.17 40.00 -67.00
C THR A 444 32.00 38.50 -66.71
N GLU A 445 32.70 37.66 -67.47
CA GLU A 445 32.75 36.21 -67.27
C GLU A 445 33.94 35.84 -66.39
N THR A 446 33.69 35.09 -65.32
CA THR A 446 34.71 34.53 -64.41
C THR A 446 34.45 33.06 -64.20
N TYR A 447 35.49 32.25 -64.17
CA TYR A 447 35.40 30.82 -63.86
C TYR A 447 35.83 30.61 -62.42
N GLU A 448 35.03 29.87 -61.66
CA GLU A 448 35.31 29.56 -60.26
C GLU A 448 35.93 28.17 -60.13
N GLY A 449 36.56 27.93 -58.98
CA GLY A 449 37.11 26.65 -58.61
C GLY A 449 37.48 26.63 -57.13
N VAL A 450 37.87 25.46 -56.64
CA VAL A 450 38.24 25.23 -55.25
C VAL A 450 39.68 24.80 -55.15
N VAL A 451 40.40 25.38 -54.19
CA VAL A 451 41.76 25.02 -53.82
C VAL A 451 41.74 24.39 -52.43
N THR A 452 42.51 23.32 -52.27
CA THR A 452 42.78 22.74 -50.96
C THR A 452 44.22 23.06 -50.58
N ALA A 453 44.39 23.80 -49.49
CA ALA A 453 45.70 24.06 -48.89
C ALA A 453 46.16 22.85 -48.07
N THR A 454 47.47 22.65 -47.99
CA THR A 454 48.09 21.55 -47.24
C THR A 454 48.19 21.87 -45.75
N GLU A 455 48.27 23.16 -45.42
CA GLU A 455 48.32 23.66 -44.04
C GLU A 455 47.05 24.41 -43.67
N ASP A 456 46.69 24.38 -42.38
CA ASP A 456 45.55 25.14 -41.88
C ASP A 456 45.82 26.66 -41.98
N LEU A 457 44.96 27.36 -42.70
CA LEU A 457 45.01 28.81 -42.83
C LEU A 457 44.26 29.49 -41.68
N VAL A 458 44.86 30.52 -41.08
CA VAL A 458 44.26 31.27 -39.97
C VAL A 458 43.48 32.48 -40.53
N GLY A 459 42.41 32.19 -41.28
CA GLY A 459 41.52 33.19 -41.88
C GLY A 459 40.25 33.45 -41.08
N VAL A 460 39.52 34.50 -41.46
CA VAL A 460 38.07 34.61 -41.18
C VAL A 460 37.32 34.45 -42.49
N ASP A 461 36.03 34.12 -42.42
CA ASP A 461 35.20 34.05 -43.63
C ASP A 461 35.23 35.37 -44.41
N GLY A 462 35.36 35.28 -45.73
CA GLY A 462 35.53 36.44 -46.62
C GLY A 462 36.94 37.05 -46.67
N ALA A 463 37.96 36.43 -46.06
CA ALA A 463 39.34 36.87 -46.22
C ALA A 463 39.80 36.77 -47.69
N VAL A 464 40.54 37.77 -48.16
CA VAL A 464 41.10 37.78 -49.51
C VAL A 464 42.39 36.96 -49.53
N VAL A 465 42.50 36.07 -50.50
CA VAL A 465 43.71 35.27 -50.78
C VAL A 465 44.20 35.54 -52.19
N THR A 466 45.51 35.46 -52.38
CA THR A 466 46.15 35.41 -53.69
C THR A 466 46.56 33.97 -53.98
N ILE A 467 46.31 33.49 -55.19
CA ILE A 467 46.61 32.11 -55.59
C ILE A 467 47.57 32.16 -56.78
N ASP A 468 48.78 31.69 -56.58
CA ASP A 468 49.79 31.57 -57.62
C ASP A 468 49.75 30.13 -58.16
N VAL A 469 49.45 29.96 -59.45
CA VAL A 469 49.31 28.65 -60.08
C VAL A 469 50.51 28.35 -60.96
N VAL A 470 51.08 27.15 -60.83
CA VAL A 470 52.11 26.65 -61.73
C VAL A 470 51.45 26.12 -63.00
N VAL A 471 51.57 26.88 -64.09
CA VAL A 471 50.85 26.61 -65.34
C VAL A 471 51.56 25.56 -66.21
N GLU A 472 52.88 25.59 -66.22
CA GLU A 472 53.73 24.67 -66.96
C GLU A 472 55.06 24.50 -66.21
N GLU A 473 55.59 23.29 -66.16
CA GLU A 473 56.89 22.98 -65.54
C GLU A 473 57.67 22.01 -66.44
N SER A 474 58.97 22.25 -66.59
CA SER A 474 59.91 21.31 -67.21
C SER A 474 61.03 20.97 -66.23
N VAL A 475 61.07 19.71 -65.78
CA VAL A 475 62.06 19.20 -64.82
C VAL A 475 63.29 18.66 -65.55
N ASP A 476 64.49 18.93 -65.02
CA ASP A 476 65.78 18.54 -65.60
C ASP A 476 66.06 19.13 -67.00
N ALA A 477 65.48 20.30 -67.31
CA ALA A 477 65.64 21.00 -68.58
C ALA A 477 67.07 21.56 -68.79
N VAL A 478 67.59 21.45 -70.02
CA VAL A 478 68.82 22.14 -70.41
C VAL A 478 68.48 23.59 -70.71
N VAL A 479 68.92 24.52 -69.87
CA VAL A 479 68.66 25.95 -70.06
C VAL A 479 69.89 26.69 -70.55
N VAL A 480 69.66 27.67 -71.43
CA VAL A 480 70.66 28.67 -71.79
C VAL A 480 70.09 30.06 -71.52
N PRO A 481 70.92 31.06 -71.18
CA PRO A 481 70.42 32.42 -71.10
C PRO A 481 69.88 32.85 -72.46
N ILE A 482 68.73 33.51 -72.51
CA ILE A 482 68.08 33.91 -73.77
C ILE A 482 69.00 34.77 -74.66
N ALA A 483 69.91 35.53 -74.04
CA ALA A 483 70.92 36.33 -74.75
C ALA A 483 71.92 35.50 -75.57
N ALA A 484 72.08 34.20 -75.29
CA ALA A 484 72.93 33.30 -76.07
C ALA A 484 72.25 32.81 -77.36
N VAL A 485 70.93 32.97 -77.48
CA VAL A 485 70.14 32.54 -78.63
C VAL A 485 70.15 33.62 -79.70
N LEU A 486 70.62 33.26 -80.88
CA LEU A 486 70.72 34.10 -82.06
C LEU A 486 69.72 33.62 -83.11
N SER A 487 68.88 34.52 -83.60
CA SER A 487 68.01 34.25 -84.73
C SER A 487 68.70 34.63 -86.05
N ASP A 488 68.97 33.65 -86.91
CA ASP A 488 69.52 33.87 -88.25
C ASP A 488 68.53 33.34 -89.29
N GLY A 489 67.88 34.24 -90.03
CA GLY A 489 66.92 33.88 -91.08
C GLY A 489 65.67 33.10 -90.61
N GLY A 490 65.31 33.19 -89.33
CA GLY A 490 64.17 32.47 -88.73
C GLY A 490 64.52 31.11 -88.12
N GLN A 491 65.78 30.69 -88.17
CA GLN A 491 66.28 29.55 -87.41
C GLN A 491 67.02 30.04 -86.16
N GLU A 492 66.63 29.50 -85.01
CA GLU A 492 67.31 29.78 -83.75
C GLU A 492 68.61 28.97 -83.68
N THR A 493 69.68 29.65 -83.28
CA THR A 493 71.00 29.07 -83.18
C THR A 493 71.69 29.55 -81.91
N VAL A 494 72.55 28.71 -81.35
CA VAL A 494 73.52 29.15 -80.32
C VAL A 494 74.94 28.92 -80.80
N ARG A 495 75.85 29.64 -80.18
CA ARG A 495 77.28 29.49 -80.43
C ARG A 495 77.90 28.73 -79.29
N VAL A 496 78.28 27.49 -79.56
CA VAL A 496 78.89 26.58 -78.59
C VAL A 496 80.41 26.59 -78.79
N VAL A 497 81.16 26.59 -77.69
CA VAL A 497 82.61 26.40 -77.71
C VAL A 497 82.90 24.91 -77.57
N THR A 498 83.51 24.30 -78.59
CA THR A 498 83.93 22.90 -78.50
C THR A 498 85.12 22.73 -77.55
N PRO A 499 85.38 21.51 -77.02
CA PRO A 499 86.54 21.26 -76.15
C PRO A 499 87.89 21.63 -76.77
N GLU A 500 87.98 21.69 -78.10
CA GLU A 500 89.16 22.09 -78.88
C GLU A 500 89.28 23.62 -79.06
N GLY A 501 88.38 24.40 -78.47
CA GLY A 501 88.38 25.87 -78.50
C GLY A 501 87.82 26.49 -79.78
N VAL A 502 87.09 25.72 -80.59
CA VAL A 502 86.47 26.19 -81.85
C VAL A 502 85.03 26.64 -81.57
N ILE A 503 84.62 27.74 -82.21
CA ILE A 503 83.25 28.25 -82.12
C ILE A 503 82.39 27.56 -83.18
N ASP A 504 81.44 26.75 -82.73
CA ASP A 504 80.47 26.06 -83.55
C ASP A 504 79.10 26.74 -83.46
N ARG A 505 78.41 26.91 -84.60
CA ARG A 505 77.05 27.46 -84.64
C ARG A 505 76.09 26.30 -84.81
N ARG A 506 75.30 26.03 -83.78
CA ARG A 506 74.33 24.93 -83.78
C ARG A 506 72.92 25.47 -83.84
N ALA A 507 72.11 24.88 -84.72
CA ALA A 507 70.68 25.07 -84.68
C ALA A 507 70.12 24.45 -83.39
N ILE A 508 69.20 25.15 -82.76
CA ILE A 508 68.53 24.71 -81.53
C ILE A 508 67.03 24.71 -81.73
N GLU A 509 66.36 23.94 -80.90
CA GLU A 509 64.93 24.01 -80.68
C GLU A 509 64.70 24.49 -79.25
N THR A 510 64.00 25.62 -79.10
CA THR A 510 63.69 26.21 -77.80
C THR A 510 62.37 25.66 -77.27
N GLY A 511 62.30 25.53 -75.95
CA GLY A 511 61.12 25.12 -75.21
C GLY A 511 60.60 26.26 -74.36
N MET A 512 60.31 25.97 -73.09
CA MET A 512 59.82 26.93 -72.12
C MET A 512 60.78 28.12 -71.94
N LEU A 513 60.21 29.32 -71.82
CA LEU A 513 60.94 30.52 -71.47
C LEU A 513 60.62 30.88 -70.02
N ASP A 514 61.65 30.91 -69.18
CA ASP A 514 61.55 31.30 -67.78
C ASP A 514 62.46 32.51 -67.52
N GLY A 515 61.87 33.70 -67.59
CA GLY A 515 62.53 34.98 -67.36
C GLY A 515 63.77 35.20 -68.24
N ALA A 516 64.95 35.00 -67.67
CA ALA A 516 66.24 35.22 -68.34
C ALA A 516 66.78 33.97 -69.06
N TYR A 517 66.13 32.82 -68.86
CA TYR A 517 66.55 31.53 -69.41
C TYR A 517 65.52 31.01 -70.39
N VAL A 518 66.01 30.27 -71.37
CA VAL A 518 65.18 29.52 -72.32
C VAL A 518 65.65 28.08 -72.30
N GLU A 519 64.69 27.17 -72.18
CA GLU A 519 64.90 25.74 -72.32
C GLU A 519 65.32 25.42 -73.75
N ILE A 520 66.30 24.54 -73.88
CA ILE A 520 66.77 23.98 -75.14
C ILE A 520 66.32 22.53 -75.20
N VAL A 521 65.29 22.27 -76.02
CA VAL A 521 64.75 20.94 -76.30
C VAL A 521 65.76 20.11 -77.08
N SER A 522 66.49 20.73 -78.01
CA SER A 522 67.54 20.07 -78.78
C SER A 522 68.62 21.04 -79.28
N GLY A 523 69.84 20.51 -79.53
CA GLY A 523 70.96 21.25 -80.13
C GLY A 523 72.12 21.58 -79.18
N VAL A 524 71.89 21.53 -77.86
CA VAL A 524 72.89 21.72 -76.81
C VAL A 524 72.79 20.62 -75.77
N SER A 525 73.92 20.16 -75.26
CA SER A 525 73.98 19.19 -74.16
C SER A 525 74.41 19.84 -72.84
N PRO A 526 74.01 19.27 -71.68
CA PRO A 526 74.48 19.74 -70.39
C PRO A 526 76.02 19.80 -70.32
N GLY A 527 76.56 20.91 -69.81
CA GLY A 527 78.00 21.11 -69.64
C GLY A 527 78.72 21.74 -70.84
N GLU A 528 78.02 22.03 -71.93
CA GLU A 528 78.57 22.80 -73.05
C GLU A 528 78.59 24.31 -72.74
N TYR A 529 79.64 25.01 -73.19
CA TYR A 529 79.76 26.46 -73.00
C TYR A 529 79.15 27.21 -74.18
N VAL A 530 78.16 28.05 -73.89
CA VAL A 530 77.51 28.95 -74.87
C VAL A 530 78.04 30.37 -74.77
N ILE A 531 78.19 31.04 -75.92
CA ILE A 531 78.71 32.41 -75.99
C ILE A 531 77.56 33.41 -75.92
N LEU A 532 77.59 34.28 -74.91
CA LEU A 532 76.63 35.39 -74.75
C LEU A 532 76.99 36.59 -75.62
N GLU A 533 78.27 36.97 -75.67
CA GLU A 533 78.75 38.15 -76.41
C GLU A 533 80.19 37.93 -76.91
N ILE A 534 80.56 38.50 -78.06
CA ILE A 534 81.97 38.57 -78.49
C ILE A 534 82.44 40.01 -78.30
N ASP A 535 83.35 40.22 -77.36
CA ASP A 535 84.09 41.47 -77.31
C ASP A 535 85.04 41.54 -78.52
N ARG A 536 84.85 42.53 -79.39
CA ARG A 536 85.73 42.78 -80.54
C ARG A 536 86.65 43.96 -80.18
N SER A 537 87.59 43.73 -79.26
CA SER A 537 88.70 44.64 -78.97
C SER A 537 89.93 44.33 -79.82
#